data_AF-A0A930SBB1-F1
#
_entry.id   AF-A0A930SBB1-F1
#
_cell.length_a   1.000
_cell.length_b   1.000
_cell.length_c   1.000
_cell.angle_alpha   90.00
_cell.angle_beta   90.00
_cell.angle_gamma   90.00
#
_symmetry.space_group_name_H-M   'P 1'
#
loop_
_entity.id
_entity.type
_entity.pdbx_description
1 polymer ?
#
loop_
_entity_poly.entity_id
_entity_poly.type
_entity_poly.pdbx_seq_one_letter_code
_entity_poly.pdbx_strand_id
1 'polypeptide(L)'
;MQTASSLTAKRKEAKLQKQAERLVKRTKRETHASFRADRNRDTKVLNGRKAYCKKMMDAPLINRDTLYTYLTEMWLRLGDMPYMTDPSTLTFFTRALNAYHILARMYAQPNMSKTVELCKVAYSALVTWLTDFDELESPQRRREVLSPLYTACLCIADSYEHISQHLFEYLTNYTRAQQVCKKVCITATLRRELRDEFVAVVNGKDVRQAAKASGLPYNEFRTDIIVWANHLYDVHTLVPKSPPASRPRSVPELRVDWLQIMLANDFKFLRGILLDAEGELRTLENKTGLSVFDWAAHESKILGVKL
;
A
#
# COMPACT_ATOMS: atom_id res chain seq x y z
N MET A 1 30.43 24.60 17.07
CA MET A 1 29.73 25.56 16.19
C MET A 1 28.74 24.78 15.32
N GLN A 2 27.43 25.03 15.45
CA GLN A 2 26.43 24.44 14.55
C GLN A 2 26.31 25.31 13.29
N THR A 3 26.50 24.73 12.12
CA THR A 3 26.50 25.45 10.83
C THR A 3 25.10 25.92 10.46
N ALA A 4 24.99 27.12 9.86
CA ALA A 4 23.72 27.75 9.48
C ALA A 4 22.82 26.85 8.60
N SER A 5 23.42 25.98 7.78
CA SER A 5 22.74 24.95 6.99
C SER A 5 21.93 23.96 7.85
N SER A 6 22.48 23.53 9.00
CA SER A 6 21.81 22.61 9.93
C SER A 6 20.61 23.24 10.64
N LEU A 7 20.64 24.56 10.87
CA LEU A 7 19.54 25.32 11.45
C LEU A 7 18.38 25.49 10.46
N THR A 8 18.67 25.69 9.17
CA THR A 8 17.64 25.76 8.12
C THR A 8 16.98 24.42 7.84
N ALA A 9 17.73 23.32 7.84
CA ALA A 9 17.18 21.97 7.66
C ALA A 9 16.26 21.59 8.83
N LYS A 10 16.70 21.81 10.08
CA LYS A 10 15.88 21.60 11.30
C LYS A 10 14.62 22.46 11.31
N ARG A 11 14.68 23.70 10.80
CA ARG A 11 13.50 24.57 10.70
C ARG A 11 12.50 24.10 9.63
N LYS A 12 12.97 23.51 8.52
CA LYS A 12 12.10 22.90 7.50
C LYS A 12 11.42 21.64 8.02
N GLU A 13 12.18 20.74 8.67
CA GLU A 13 11.63 19.53 9.31
C GLU A 13 10.63 19.89 10.40
N ALA A 14 10.93 20.86 11.27
CA ALA A 14 9.99 21.33 12.30
C ALA A 14 8.72 21.98 11.70
N LYS A 15 8.82 22.63 10.52
CA LYS A 15 7.64 23.15 9.81
C LYS A 15 6.79 22.04 9.22
N LEU A 16 7.40 21.03 8.62
CA LEU A 16 6.71 19.85 8.08
C LEU A 16 6.03 19.05 9.20
N GLN A 17 6.73 18.88 10.33
CA GLN A 17 6.19 18.19 11.50
C GLN A 17 5.03 18.98 12.14
N LYS A 18 5.14 20.31 12.24
CA LYS A 18 4.00 21.17 12.65
C LYS A 18 2.85 21.15 11.65
N GLN A 19 3.10 21.02 10.35
CA GLN A 19 2.05 20.87 9.35
C GLN A 19 1.36 19.51 9.49
N ALA A 20 2.12 18.43 9.65
CA ALA A 20 1.59 17.09 9.92
C ALA A 20 0.77 17.06 11.22
N GLU A 21 1.26 17.65 12.31
CA GLU A 21 0.51 17.77 13.58
C GLU A 21 -0.76 18.61 13.44
N ARG A 22 -0.74 19.70 12.67
CA ARG A 22 -1.94 20.51 12.39
C ARG A 22 -2.93 19.75 11.52
N LEU A 23 -2.44 18.94 10.60
CA LEU A 23 -3.25 18.08 9.74
C LEU A 23 -3.90 16.98 10.58
N VAL A 24 -3.12 16.26 11.40
CA VAL A 24 -3.60 15.23 12.36
C VAL A 24 -4.59 15.83 13.36
N LYS A 25 -4.35 17.05 13.86
CA LYS A 25 -5.33 17.76 14.70
C LYS A 25 -6.60 18.15 13.93
N ARG A 26 -6.53 18.40 12.62
CA ARG A 26 -7.71 18.56 11.75
C ARG A 26 -8.44 17.25 11.58
N THR A 27 -7.74 16.16 11.28
CA THR A 27 -8.34 14.82 11.12
C THR A 27 -8.98 14.34 12.43
N LYS A 28 -8.34 14.58 13.59
CA LYS A 28 -8.92 14.32 14.92
C LYS A 28 -10.11 15.24 15.25
N ARG A 29 -10.16 16.45 14.71
CA ARG A 29 -11.33 17.35 14.83
C ARG A 29 -12.48 16.92 13.93
N GLU A 30 -12.21 16.22 12.83
CA GLU A 30 -13.22 15.68 11.91
C GLU A 30 -13.83 14.35 12.42
N THR A 31 -13.13 13.60 13.29
CA THR A 31 -13.64 12.36 13.89
C THR A 31 -14.37 12.52 15.23
N HIS A 32 -14.17 13.63 15.96
CA HIS A 32 -14.91 13.89 17.22
C HIS A 32 -16.16 14.74 16.99
N ALA A 33 -17.33 14.11 17.12
CA ALA A 33 -18.66 14.60 16.79
C ALA A 33 -19.25 15.69 17.73
N SER A 34 -18.48 16.64 18.26
CA SER A 34 -19.01 17.61 19.24
C SER A 34 -18.63 19.09 19.03
N PHE A 35 -18.14 19.48 17.85
CA PHE A 35 -18.12 20.89 17.49
C PHE A 35 -19.30 21.20 16.56
N ARG A 36 -20.13 22.19 16.93
CA ARG A 36 -21.10 22.83 16.02
C ARG A 36 -20.32 23.46 14.86
N ALA A 37 -19.99 22.64 13.87
CA ALA A 37 -19.46 23.08 12.61
C ALA A 37 -20.54 23.90 11.90
N ASP A 38 -20.11 24.96 11.22
CA ASP A 38 -21.00 25.77 10.39
C ASP A 38 -21.61 24.88 9.30
N ARG A 39 -22.91 24.58 9.45
CA ARG A 39 -23.68 23.70 8.54
C ARG A 39 -23.56 24.15 7.08
N ASN A 40 -23.40 25.44 6.81
CA ASN A 40 -23.24 25.97 5.46
C ASN A 40 -21.86 25.62 4.89
N ARG A 41 -20.83 25.67 5.72
CA ARG A 41 -19.47 25.25 5.34
C ARG A 41 -19.42 23.76 5.04
N ASP A 42 -20.04 22.93 5.88
CA ASP A 42 -20.06 21.48 5.68
C ASP A 42 -20.84 21.08 4.42
N THR A 43 -21.98 21.75 4.18
CA THR A 43 -22.76 21.56 2.95
C THR A 43 -21.97 21.94 1.71
N LYS A 44 -21.21 23.06 1.75
CA LYS A 44 -20.32 23.47 0.65
C LYS A 44 -19.22 22.45 0.38
N VAL A 45 -18.60 21.89 1.43
CA VAL A 45 -17.57 20.85 1.30
C VAL A 45 -18.18 19.57 0.70
N LEU A 46 -19.33 19.13 1.20
CA LEU A 46 -20.02 17.95 0.70
C LEU A 46 -20.41 18.09 -0.77
N ASN A 47 -20.98 19.23 -1.15
CA ASN A 47 -21.34 19.52 -2.53
C ASN A 47 -20.11 19.60 -3.44
N GLY A 48 -19.01 20.19 -2.95
CA GLY A 48 -17.73 20.20 -3.66
C GLY A 48 -17.19 18.79 -3.93
N ARG A 49 -17.25 17.91 -2.93
CA ARG A 49 -16.87 16.49 -3.06
C ARG A 49 -17.74 15.75 -4.07
N LYS A 50 -19.07 15.90 -3.98
CA LYS A 50 -20.01 15.31 -4.95
C LYS A 50 -19.75 15.80 -6.38
N ALA A 51 -19.54 17.10 -6.55
CA ALA A 51 -19.23 17.68 -7.85
C ALA A 51 -17.89 17.17 -8.41
N TYR A 52 -16.87 17.01 -7.55
CA TYR A 52 -15.59 16.43 -7.95
C TYR A 52 -15.73 14.97 -8.39
N CYS A 53 -16.42 14.13 -7.60
CA CYS A 53 -16.68 12.74 -7.98
C CYS A 53 -17.48 12.65 -9.29
N LYS A 54 -18.52 13.46 -9.45
CA LYS A 54 -19.30 13.54 -10.68
C LYS A 54 -18.42 13.93 -11.87
N LYS A 55 -17.64 14.99 -11.76
CA LYS A 55 -16.70 15.42 -12.81
C LYS A 55 -15.69 14.32 -13.18
N MET A 56 -15.26 13.54 -12.19
CA MET A 56 -14.36 12.41 -12.42
C MET A 56 -15.07 11.31 -13.21
N MET A 57 -16.29 10.92 -12.83
CA MET A 57 -17.07 9.89 -13.53
C MET A 57 -17.50 10.32 -14.94
N ASP A 58 -17.85 11.60 -15.13
CA ASP A 58 -18.27 12.16 -16.41
C ASP A 58 -17.09 12.47 -17.37
N ALA A 59 -15.84 12.25 -16.94
CA ALA A 59 -14.67 12.44 -17.79
C ALA A 59 -14.61 11.39 -18.92
N PRO A 60 -13.85 11.64 -20.00
CA PRO A 60 -13.71 10.67 -21.09
C PRO A 60 -13.29 9.29 -20.59
N LEU A 61 -13.87 8.25 -21.19
CA LEU A 61 -13.53 6.87 -20.92
C LEU A 61 -12.01 6.65 -21.11
N ILE A 62 -11.45 5.77 -20.28
CA ILE A 62 -10.07 5.34 -20.45
C ILE A 62 -9.86 4.71 -21.83
N ASN A 63 -8.66 4.85 -22.38
CA ASN A 63 -8.25 4.12 -23.56
C ASN A 63 -8.46 2.60 -23.36
N ARG A 64 -9.13 1.95 -24.32
CA ARG A 64 -9.48 0.52 -24.26
C ARG A 64 -8.25 -0.38 -24.18
N ASP A 65 -7.16 -0.05 -24.86
CA ASP A 65 -5.93 -0.84 -24.83
C ASP A 65 -5.31 -0.86 -23.43
N THR A 66 -5.39 0.25 -22.70
CA THR A 66 -4.94 0.31 -21.30
C THR A 66 -5.80 -0.58 -20.41
N LEU A 67 -7.12 -0.56 -20.62
CA LEU A 67 -8.06 -1.42 -19.91
C LEU A 67 -7.78 -2.90 -20.20
N TYR A 68 -7.64 -3.26 -21.48
CA TYR A 68 -7.39 -4.63 -21.90
C TYR A 68 -6.05 -5.13 -21.38
N THR A 69 -5.00 -4.31 -21.40
CA THR A 69 -3.71 -4.67 -20.81
C THR A 69 -3.87 -5.04 -19.33
N TYR A 70 -4.60 -4.22 -18.56
CA TYR A 70 -4.87 -4.48 -17.14
C TYR A 70 -5.68 -5.76 -16.93
N LEU A 71 -6.77 -5.95 -17.68
CA LEU A 71 -7.64 -7.13 -17.56
C LEU A 71 -6.92 -8.41 -18.00
N THR A 72 -6.15 -8.36 -19.08
CA THR A 72 -5.32 -9.48 -19.53
C THR A 72 -4.29 -9.85 -18.46
N GLU A 73 -3.60 -8.87 -17.86
CA GLU A 73 -2.67 -9.16 -16.76
C GLU A 73 -3.39 -9.79 -15.56
N MET A 74 -4.58 -9.28 -15.20
CA MET A 74 -5.40 -9.85 -14.12
C MET A 74 -5.74 -11.33 -14.37
N TRP A 75 -6.22 -11.66 -15.57
CA TRP A 75 -6.59 -13.03 -15.92
C TRP A 75 -5.40 -13.97 -16.04
N LEU A 76 -4.27 -13.51 -16.60
CA LEU A 76 -3.03 -14.29 -16.68
C LEU A 76 -2.52 -14.64 -15.27
N ARG A 77 -2.43 -13.64 -14.39
CA ARG A 77 -2.02 -13.86 -13.00
C ARG A 77 -2.94 -14.85 -12.30
N LEU A 78 -4.26 -14.70 -12.45
CA LEU A 78 -5.23 -15.62 -11.85
C LEU A 78 -5.06 -17.06 -12.38
N GLY A 79 -4.77 -17.21 -13.67
CA GLY A 79 -4.54 -18.50 -14.31
C GLY A 79 -3.29 -19.24 -13.82
N ASP A 80 -2.26 -18.51 -13.42
CA ASP A 80 -0.99 -19.05 -12.90
C ASP A 80 -1.07 -19.46 -11.42
N MET A 81 -1.95 -18.82 -10.64
CA MET A 81 -2.04 -19.02 -9.19
C MET A 81 -2.26 -20.47 -8.74
N PRO A 82 -2.98 -21.36 -9.44
CA PRO A 82 -3.08 -22.77 -9.04
C PRO A 82 -1.74 -23.53 -9.10
N TYR A 83 -0.75 -23.02 -9.84
CA TYR A 83 0.47 -23.73 -10.17
C TYR A 83 1.72 -23.16 -9.51
N MET A 84 1.72 -21.87 -9.18
CA MET A 84 2.86 -21.23 -8.55
C MET A 84 2.43 -20.11 -7.60
N THR A 85 3.27 -19.83 -6.60
CA THR A 85 3.16 -18.60 -5.80
C THR A 85 4.03 -17.50 -6.40
N ASP A 86 3.45 -16.32 -6.49
CA ASP A 86 4.20 -15.09 -6.78
C ASP A 86 3.76 -13.99 -5.81
N PRO A 87 4.65 -13.52 -4.91
CA PRO A 87 4.36 -12.40 -4.02
C PRO A 87 3.91 -11.13 -4.74
N SER A 88 4.32 -10.93 -6.00
CA SER A 88 3.87 -9.76 -6.79
C SER A 88 2.39 -9.84 -7.13
N THR A 89 1.86 -11.05 -7.32
CA THR A 89 0.43 -11.31 -7.57
C THR A 89 -0.44 -10.95 -6.37
N LEU A 90 0.02 -11.19 -5.14
CA LEU A 90 -0.68 -10.72 -3.94
C LEU A 90 -0.83 -9.20 -3.94
N THR A 91 0.25 -8.47 -4.23
CA THR A 91 0.24 -7.01 -4.28
C THR A 91 -0.68 -6.50 -5.39
N PHE A 92 -0.67 -7.13 -6.56
CA PHE A 92 -1.55 -6.81 -7.69
C PHE A 92 -3.03 -6.94 -7.30
N PHE A 93 -3.47 -8.12 -6.84
CA PHE A 93 -4.88 -8.34 -6.53
C PHE A 93 -5.35 -7.55 -5.31
N THR A 94 -4.48 -7.32 -4.32
CA THR A 94 -4.83 -6.44 -3.20
C THR A 94 -5.14 -5.02 -3.69
N ARG A 95 -4.40 -4.52 -4.70
CA ARG A 95 -4.72 -3.22 -5.32
C ARG A 95 -6.01 -3.27 -6.10
N ALA A 96 -6.23 -4.32 -6.90
CA ALA A 96 -7.46 -4.51 -7.67
C ALA A 96 -8.71 -4.52 -6.78
N LEU A 97 -8.69 -5.29 -5.69
CA LEU A 97 -9.79 -5.36 -4.72
C LEU A 97 -10.03 -4.02 -4.01
N ASN A 98 -8.96 -3.30 -3.63
CA ASN A 98 -9.12 -1.96 -3.04
C ASN A 98 -9.70 -0.96 -4.05
N ALA A 99 -9.26 -1.00 -5.31
CA ALA A 99 -9.82 -0.16 -6.37
C ALA A 99 -11.31 -0.45 -6.56
N TYR A 100 -11.70 -1.73 -6.59
CA TYR A 100 -13.09 -2.14 -6.72
C TYR A 100 -13.95 -1.70 -5.54
N HIS A 101 -13.44 -1.81 -4.32
CA HIS A 101 -14.10 -1.30 -3.13
C HIS A 101 -14.35 0.22 -3.22
N ILE A 102 -13.36 1.00 -3.69
CA ILE A 102 -13.53 2.45 -3.88
C ILE A 102 -14.56 2.74 -4.98
N LEU A 103 -14.48 2.01 -6.10
CA LEU A 103 -15.37 2.14 -7.24
C LEU A 103 -16.84 1.95 -6.83
N ALA A 104 -17.12 0.91 -6.05
CA ALA A 104 -18.46 0.64 -5.54
C ALA A 104 -18.98 1.78 -4.64
N ARG A 105 -18.10 2.43 -3.85
CA ARG A 105 -18.48 3.61 -3.06
C ARG A 105 -18.73 4.83 -3.94
N MET A 106 -17.95 5.02 -5.00
CA MET A 106 -18.10 6.15 -5.92
C MET A 106 -19.41 6.10 -6.70
N TYR A 107 -19.78 4.92 -7.20
CA TYR A 107 -21.04 4.70 -7.91
C TYR A 107 -22.24 4.49 -6.97
N ALA A 108 -22.05 4.58 -5.65
CA ALA A 108 -23.09 4.37 -4.64
C ALA A 108 -23.90 3.08 -4.88
N GLN A 109 -23.19 1.99 -5.20
CA GLN A 109 -23.79 0.71 -5.59
C GLN A 109 -24.86 0.27 -4.56
N PRO A 110 -26.10 -0.07 -4.99
CA PRO A 110 -27.20 -0.46 -4.09
C PRO A 110 -26.86 -1.62 -3.13
N ASN A 111 -25.85 -2.43 -3.49
CA ASN A 111 -25.34 -3.56 -2.73
C ASN A 111 -23.90 -3.35 -2.24
N MET A 112 -23.56 -2.14 -1.81
CA MET A 112 -22.22 -1.79 -1.30
C MET A 112 -21.72 -2.80 -0.26
N SER A 113 -22.58 -3.24 0.66
CA SER A 113 -22.25 -4.25 1.69
C SER A 113 -21.79 -5.57 1.07
N LYS A 114 -22.46 -6.05 0.03
CA LYS A 114 -22.07 -7.28 -0.69
C LYS A 114 -20.72 -7.12 -1.38
N THR A 115 -20.44 -5.94 -1.93
CA THR A 115 -19.13 -5.68 -2.56
C THR A 115 -18.01 -5.65 -1.54
N VAL A 116 -18.22 -5.01 -0.39
CA VAL A 116 -17.25 -5.01 0.72
C VAL A 116 -16.99 -6.43 1.19
N GLU A 117 -18.04 -7.23 1.37
CA GLU A 117 -17.91 -8.61 1.81
C GLU A 117 -17.16 -9.47 0.80
N LEU A 118 -17.52 -9.37 -0.48
CA LEU A 118 -16.80 -10.07 -1.56
C LEU A 118 -15.31 -9.71 -1.56
N CYS A 119 -14.96 -8.42 -1.41
CA CYS A 119 -13.56 -8.00 -1.35
C CYS A 119 -12.83 -8.59 -0.13
N LYS A 120 -13.50 -8.69 1.02
CA LYS A 120 -12.91 -9.31 2.23
C LYS A 120 -12.68 -10.80 2.04
N VAL A 121 -13.66 -11.53 1.53
CA VAL A 121 -13.55 -12.98 1.29
C VAL A 121 -12.48 -13.26 0.22
N ALA A 122 -12.44 -12.47 -0.86
CA ALA A 122 -11.39 -12.57 -1.88
C ALA A 122 -10.00 -12.25 -1.31
N TYR A 123 -9.88 -11.28 -0.41
CA TYR A 123 -8.62 -11.01 0.28
C TYR A 123 -8.20 -12.16 1.20
N SER A 124 -9.14 -12.75 1.93
CA SER A 124 -8.86 -13.93 2.76
C SER A 124 -8.38 -15.10 1.90
N ALA A 125 -9.05 -15.36 0.77
CA ALA A 125 -8.65 -16.39 -0.18
C ALA A 125 -7.23 -16.16 -0.73
N LEU A 126 -6.86 -14.91 -1.04
CA LEU A 126 -5.50 -14.55 -1.46
C LEU A 126 -4.45 -14.85 -0.39
N VAL A 127 -4.76 -14.56 0.88
CA VAL A 127 -3.85 -14.84 1.98
C VAL A 127 -3.67 -16.35 2.16
N THR A 128 -4.77 -17.10 2.26
CA THR A 128 -4.76 -18.57 2.35
C THR A 128 -4.00 -19.21 1.19
N TRP A 129 -4.23 -18.74 -0.04
CA TRP A 129 -3.48 -19.23 -1.20
C TRP A 129 -1.97 -19.04 -1.05
N LEU A 130 -1.53 -17.92 -0.50
CA LEU A 130 -0.10 -17.63 -0.35
C LEU A 130 0.53 -18.40 0.83
N THR A 131 -0.18 -18.50 1.96
CA THR A 131 0.34 -19.10 3.19
C THR A 131 0.31 -20.62 3.14
N ASP A 132 -0.76 -21.19 2.59
CA ASP A 132 -1.06 -22.62 2.69
C ASP A 132 -0.85 -23.31 1.33
N PHE A 133 -0.13 -22.67 0.40
CA PHE A 133 -0.01 -23.10 -0.99
C PHE A 133 0.41 -24.57 -1.14
N ASP A 134 1.42 -24.99 -0.38
CA ASP A 134 1.97 -26.35 -0.41
C ASP A 134 1.04 -27.35 0.30
N GLU A 135 0.25 -26.88 1.27
CA GLU A 135 -0.76 -27.69 1.98
C GLU A 135 -2.04 -27.88 1.15
N LEU A 136 -2.31 -26.96 0.21
CA LEU A 136 -3.34 -27.13 -0.81
C LEU A 136 -2.80 -28.07 -1.90
N GLU A 137 -2.70 -29.37 -1.57
CA GLU A 137 -2.01 -30.46 -2.28
C GLU A 137 -2.28 -30.61 -3.80
N SER A 138 -3.28 -29.91 -4.36
CA SER A 138 -3.58 -29.98 -5.80
C SER A 138 -4.00 -28.63 -6.39
N PRO A 139 -3.75 -28.40 -7.71
CA PRO A 139 -4.25 -27.24 -8.43
C PRO A 139 -5.77 -27.07 -8.31
N GLN A 140 -6.52 -28.16 -8.21
CA GLN A 140 -7.98 -28.09 -8.08
C GLN A 140 -8.42 -27.51 -6.73
N ARG A 141 -7.82 -27.95 -5.63
CA ARG A 141 -8.09 -27.36 -4.30
C ARG A 141 -7.69 -25.89 -4.23
N ARG A 142 -6.57 -25.52 -4.87
CA ARG A 142 -6.15 -24.12 -4.99
C ARG A 142 -7.18 -23.28 -5.74
N ARG A 143 -7.76 -23.79 -6.83
CA ARG A 143 -8.85 -23.09 -7.54
C ARG A 143 -10.10 -22.92 -6.69
N GLU A 144 -10.46 -23.92 -5.90
CA GLU A 144 -11.62 -23.84 -5.00
C GLU A 144 -11.42 -22.74 -3.95
N VAL A 145 -10.24 -22.67 -3.32
CA VAL A 145 -9.86 -21.58 -2.41
C VAL A 145 -9.92 -20.22 -3.12
N LEU A 146 -9.46 -20.15 -4.37
CA LEU A 146 -9.43 -18.92 -5.17
C LEU A 146 -10.78 -18.54 -5.81
N SER A 147 -11.82 -19.35 -5.67
CA SER A 147 -13.16 -19.09 -6.26
C SER A 147 -13.74 -17.71 -5.87
N PRO A 148 -13.59 -17.22 -4.62
CA PRO A 148 -14.01 -15.86 -4.27
C PRO A 148 -13.23 -14.77 -5.02
N LEU A 149 -11.94 -14.98 -5.26
CA LEU A 149 -11.11 -14.05 -6.04
C LEU A 149 -11.54 -14.05 -7.51
N TYR A 150 -11.80 -15.23 -8.08
CA TYR A 150 -12.33 -15.36 -9.45
C TYR A 150 -13.64 -14.58 -9.61
N THR A 151 -14.56 -14.75 -8.65
CA THR A 151 -15.83 -14.00 -8.63
C THR A 151 -15.59 -12.49 -8.57
N ALA A 152 -14.65 -12.03 -7.73
CA ALA A 152 -14.29 -10.62 -7.68
C ALA A 152 -13.69 -10.11 -9.00
N CYS A 153 -12.89 -10.91 -9.70
CA CYS A 153 -12.30 -10.56 -10.99
C CYS A 153 -13.37 -10.36 -12.09
N LEU A 154 -14.42 -11.19 -12.10
CA LEU A 154 -15.56 -11.00 -12.99
C LEU A 154 -16.24 -9.65 -12.73
N CYS A 155 -16.58 -9.36 -11.47
CA CYS A 155 -17.21 -8.09 -11.13
C CYS A 155 -16.33 -6.88 -11.42
N ILE A 156 -15.01 -7.01 -11.24
CA ILE A 156 -14.02 -5.99 -11.61
C ILE A 156 -14.07 -5.75 -13.12
N ALA A 157 -14.00 -6.81 -13.93
CA ALA A 157 -14.04 -6.70 -15.38
C ALA A 157 -15.31 -5.98 -15.86
N ASP A 158 -16.48 -6.38 -15.36
CA ASP A 158 -17.77 -5.76 -15.70
C ASP A 158 -17.82 -4.28 -15.32
N SER A 159 -17.20 -3.91 -14.20
CA SER A 159 -17.21 -2.52 -13.73
C SER A 159 -16.27 -1.60 -14.50
N TYR A 160 -15.25 -2.18 -15.14
CA TYR A 160 -14.12 -1.45 -15.72
C TYR A 160 -14.44 -0.87 -17.11
N GLU A 161 -15.45 -1.39 -17.81
CA GLU A 161 -15.93 -0.82 -19.09
C GLU A 161 -16.49 0.60 -18.98
N HIS A 162 -16.87 1.02 -17.76
CA HIS A 162 -17.50 2.31 -17.49
C HIS A 162 -16.57 3.30 -16.78
N ILE A 163 -15.26 3.02 -16.74
CA ILE A 163 -14.29 3.86 -16.02
C ILE A 163 -13.75 4.98 -16.93
N SER A 164 -13.79 6.20 -16.41
CA SER A 164 -13.12 7.34 -17.04
C SER A 164 -11.60 7.32 -16.81
N GLN A 165 -10.84 7.96 -17.69
CA GLN A 165 -9.39 8.14 -17.54
C GLN A 165 -9.02 8.73 -16.17
N HIS A 166 -9.75 9.77 -15.74
CA HIS A 166 -9.49 10.45 -14.48
C HIS A 166 -9.82 9.54 -13.27
N LEU A 167 -10.87 8.73 -13.36
CA LEU A 167 -11.21 7.76 -12.32
C LEU A 167 -10.15 6.67 -12.22
N PHE A 168 -9.66 6.17 -13.35
CA PHE A 168 -8.58 5.18 -13.36
C PHE A 168 -7.29 5.71 -12.73
N GLU A 169 -6.88 6.94 -13.06
CA GLU A 169 -5.72 7.60 -12.45
C GLU A 169 -5.92 7.78 -10.94
N TYR A 170 -7.11 8.20 -10.51
CA TYR A 170 -7.45 8.31 -9.10
C TYR A 170 -7.30 6.98 -8.37
N LEU A 171 -7.89 5.90 -8.90
CA LEU A 171 -7.82 4.56 -8.30
C LEU A 171 -6.38 4.03 -8.26
N THR A 172 -5.62 4.26 -9.34
CA THR A 172 -4.22 3.85 -9.44
C THR A 172 -3.37 4.53 -8.37
N ASN A 173 -3.50 5.84 -8.25
CA ASN A 173 -2.75 6.65 -7.28
C ASN A 173 -3.16 6.33 -5.84
N TYR A 174 -4.46 6.23 -5.58
CA TYR A 174 -4.98 5.90 -4.26
C TYR A 174 -4.47 4.53 -3.79
N THR A 175 -4.64 3.48 -4.61
CA THR A 175 -4.24 2.12 -4.22
C THR A 175 -2.73 1.96 -4.12
N ARG A 176 -1.95 2.68 -4.95
CA ARG A 176 -0.49 2.74 -4.85
C ARG A 176 -0.06 3.36 -3.52
N ALA A 177 -0.56 4.55 -3.19
CA ALA A 177 -0.23 5.22 -1.94
C ALA A 177 -0.67 4.41 -0.71
N GLN A 178 -1.85 3.78 -0.77
CA GLN A 178 -2.33 2.87 0.26
C GLN A 178 -1.38 1.69 0.50
N GLN A 179 -0.86 1.09 -0.58
CA GLN A 179 0.08 -0.03 -0.48
C GLN A 179 1.44 0.39 0.06
N VAL A 180 1.96 1.56 -0.35
CA VAL A 180 3.18 2.12 0.24
C VAL A 180 3.02 2.25 1.75
N CYS A 181 1.95 2.89 2.24
CA CYS A 181 1.69 3.03 3.67
C CYS A 181 1.62 1.68 4.39
N LYS A 182 0.90 0.70 3.82
CA LYS A 182 0.76 -0.65 4.41
C LYS A 182 2.10 -1.39 4.47
N LYS A 183 2.86 -1.41 3.38
CA LYS A 183 4.13 -2.15 3.29
C LYS A 183 5.20 -1.54 4.20
N VAL A 184 5.29 -0.21 4.24
CA VAL A 184 6.19 0.49 5.18
C VAL A 184 5.81 0.17 6.63
N CYS A 185 4.51 0.18 6.97
CA CYS A 185 4.04 -0.26 8.30
C CYS A 185 4.49 -1.69 8.64
N ILE A 186 4.34 -2.64 7.70
CA ILE A 186 4.75 -4.02 7.94
C ILE A 186 6.26 -4.07 8.22
N THR A 187 7.09 -3.45 7.39
CA THR A 187 8.55 -3.41 7.60
C THR A 187 8.95 -2.68 8.88
N ALA A 188 8.19 -1.67 9.30
CA ALA A 188 8.43 -0.88 10.50
C ALA A 188 8.07 -1.62 11.80
N THR A 189 7.11 -2.54 11.74
CA THR A 189 6.53 -3.20 12.92
C THR A 189 6.93 -4.66 13.09
N LEU A 190 7.11 -5.39 11.99
CA LEU A 190 7.49 -6.80 12.05
C LEU A 190 8.91 -6.90 12.61
N ARG A 191 9.10 -7.60 13.73
CA ARG A 191 10.41 -7.87 14.38
C ARG A 191 11.37 -6.67 14.42
N ARG A 192 10.87 -5.52 14.86
CA ARG A 192 11.60 -4.24 14.90
C ARG A 192 13.01 -4.35 15.50
N GLU A 193 13.20 -5.25 16.46
CA GLU A 193 14.45 -5.58 17.10
C GLU A 193 15.56 -6.05 16.13
N LEU A 194 15.22 -6.55 14.94
CA LEU A 194 16.18 -7.03 13.94
C LEU A 194 16.70 -5.93 12.99
N ARG A 195 16.27 -4.69 13.20
CA ARG A 195 16.49 -3.59 12.25
C ARG A 195 17.96 -3.33 11.99
N ASP A 196 18.76 -3.27 13.04
CA ASP A 196 20.17 -2.93 12.94
C ASP A 196 20.95 -4.06 12.26
N GLU A 197 20.62 -5.32 12.57
CA GLU A 197 21.20 -6.49 11.93
C GLU A 197 20.82 -6.59 10.46
N PHE A 198 19.57 -6.29 10.10
CA PHE A 198 19.12 -6.25 8.72
C PHE A 198 19.92 -5.22 7.91
N VAL A 199 20.02 -3.98 8.41
CA VAL A 199 20.80 -2.91 7.77
C VAL A 199 22.26 -3.32 7.63
N ALA A 200 22.83 -3.97 8.65
CA ALA A 200 24.20 -4.44 8.58
C ALA A 200 24.42 -5.51 7.49
N VAL A 201 23.49 -6.46 7.32
CA VAL A 201 23.56 -7.49 6.28
C VAL A 201 23.47 -6.88 4.88
N VAL A 202 22.55 -5.93 4.66
CA VAL A 202 22.43 -5.18 3.40
C VAL A 202 23.72 -4.43 3.08
N ASN A 203 24.42 -3.95 4.10
CA ASN A 203 25.72 -3.28 3.99
C ASN A 203 26.93 -4.24 4.02
N GLY A 204 26.71 -5.56 3.89
CA GLY A 204 27.78 -6.53 3.66
C GLY A 204 28.18 -7.39 4.85
N LYS A 205 27.59 -7.19 6.04
CA LYS A 205 27.85 -8.07 7.21
C LYS A 205 27.50 -9.52 6.88
N ASP A 206 28.26 -10.44 7.46
CA ASP A 206 27.95 -11.87 7.37
C ASP A 206 26.60 -12.18 8.06
N VAL A 207 25.76 -12.92 7.36
CA VAL A 207 24.39 -13.20 7.81
C VAL A 207 24.34 -14.12 9.03
N ARG A 208 25.32 -15.04 9.18
CA ARG A 208 25.37 -15.91 10.37
C ARG A 208 25.78 -15.12 11.60
N GLN A 209 26.73 -14.21 11.45
CA GLN A 209 27.11 -13.28 12.51
C GLN A 209 25.97 -12.34 12.89
N ALA A 210 25.20 -11.85 11.92
CA ALA A 210 24.03 -11.02 12.16
C ALA A 210 22.93 -11.80 12.91
N ALA A 211 22.60 -13.03 12.48
CA ALA A 211 21.64 -13.89 13.17
C ALA A 211 22.05 -14.20 14.62
N LYS A 212 23.35 -14.46 14.86
CA LYS A 212 23.87 -14.65 16.22
C LYS A 212 23.71 -13.40 17.08
N ALA A 213 23.97 -12.22 16.51
CA ALA A 213 23.81 -10.94 17.21
C ALA A 213 22.35 -10.63 17.55
N SER A 214 21.40 -11.03 16.70
CA SER A 214 19.97 -10.88 16.95
C SER A 214 19.37 -11.93 17.88
N GLY A 215 20.13 -12.98 18.25
CA GLY A 215 19.65 -14.08 19.08
C GLY A 215 18.66 -15.02 18.41
N LEU A 216 18.51 -14.96 17.07
CA LEU A 216 17.59 -15.82 16.32
C LEU A 216 18.32 -17.00 15.65
N PRO A 217 17.64 -18.15 15.49
CA PRO A 217 18.10 -19.20 14.60
C PRO A 217 18.36 -18.67 13.18
N TYR A 218 19.42 -19.16 12.54
CA TYR A 218 19.85 -18.68 11.22
C TYR A 218 18.74 -18.72 10.16
N ASN A 219 17.99 -19.82 10.08
CA ASN A 219 16.94 -19.98 9.07
C ASN A 219 15.78 -19.01 9.28
N GLU A 220 15.44 -18.74 10.54
CA GLU A 220 14.39 -17.80 10.91
C GLU A 220 14.79 -16.38 10.54
N PHE A 221 15.96 -15.92 11.03
CA PHE A 221 16.51 -14.60 10.70
C PHE A 221 16.63 -14.39 9.19
N ARG A 222 17.17 -15.39 8.46
CA ARG A 222 17.27 -15.37 7.00
C ARG A 222 15.92 -15.15 6.33
N THR A 223 14.87 -15.81 6.82
CA THR A 223 13.53 -15.72 6.26
C THR A 223 12.96 -14.33 6.47
N ASP A 224 13.09 -13.77 7.67
CA ASP A 224 12.56 -12.45 8.01
C ASP A 224 13.20 -11.33 7.20
N ILE A 225 14.53 -11.33 7.07
CA ILE A 225 15.23 -10.29 6.31
C ILE A 225 14.88 -10.33 4.83
N ILE A 226 14.61 -11.51 4.28
CA ILE A 226 14.13 -11.68 2.90
C ILE A 226 12.70 -11.15 2.77
N VAL A 227 11.81 -11.42 3.73
CA VAL A 227 10.44 -10.88 3.76
C VAL A 227 10.46 -9.35 3.83
N TRP A 228 11.29 -8.78 4.69
CA TRP A 228 11.47 -7.32 4.77
C TRP A 228 11.94 -6.70 3.47
N ALA A 229 12.99 -7.28 2.86
CA ALA A 229 13.50 -6.82 1.59
C ALA A 229 12.45 -6.92 0.48
N ASN A 230 11.60 -7.95 0.50
CA ASN A 230 10.48 -8.09 -0.42
C ASN A 230 9.40 -7.00 -0.24
N HIS A 231 9.13 -6.58 0.99
CA HIS A 231 8.24 -5.44 1.25
C HIS A 231 8.84 -4.11 0.78
N LEU A 232 10.14 -3.90 0.99
CA LEU A 232 10.84 -2.70 0.51
C LEU A 232 10.96 -2.68 -1.02
N TYR A 233 11.13 -3.84 -1.64
CA TYR A 233 11.03 -4.00 -3.10
C TYR A 233 9.66 -3.58 -3.62
N ASP A 234 8.58 -4.01 -2.98
CA ASP A 234 7.22 -3.58 -3.34
C ASP A 234 7.08 -2.05 -3.22
N VAL A 235 7.61 -1.45 -2.16
CA VAL A 235 7.62 0.02 -2.00
C VAL A 235 8.41 0.69 -3.10
N HIS A 236 9.63 0.21 -3.41
CA HIS A 236 10.48 0.74 -4.47
C HIS A 236 9.79 0.76 -5.83
N THR A 237 9.13 -0.35 -6.20
CA THR A 237 8.41 -0.47 -7.49
C THR A 237 7.13 0.37 -7.56
N LEU A 238 6.57 0.76 -6.42
CA LEU A 238 5.40 1.64 -6.33
C LEU A 238 5.77 3.14 -6.30
N VAL A 239 7.05 3.48 -6.19
CA VAL A 239 7.51 4.87 -6.29
C VAL A 239 7.62 5.27 -7.78
N PRO A 240 6.98 6.37 -8.21
CA PRO A 240 7.02 6.78 -9.60
C PRO A 240 8.46 7.02 -10.08
N LYS A 241 8.79 6.51 -11.27
CA LYS A 241 10.12 6.66 -11.90
C LYS A 241 11.28 5.99 -11.13
N SER A 242 10.98 5.08 -10.21
CA SER A 242 12.02 4.22 -9.64
C SER A 242 12.74 3.42 -10.73
N PRO A 243 14.07 3.27 -10.65
CA PRO A 243 14.81 2.39 -11.54
C PRO A 243 14.29 0.94 -11.47
N PRO A 244 14.41 0.17 -12.56
CA PRO A 244 14.13 -1.27 -12.51
C PRO A 244 14.92 -1.94 -11.39
N ALA A 245 14.28 -2.88 -10.71
CA ALA A 245 14.88 -3.65 -9.63
C ALA A 245 14.48 -5.12 -9.77
N SER A 246 15.33 -6.01 -9.26
CA SER A 246 15.02 -7.43 -9.13
C SER A 246 14.55 -7.72 -7.72
N ARG A 247 13.48 -8.53 -7.61
CA ARG A 247 12.94 -8.98 -6.33
C ARG A 247 13.96 -9.90 -5.63
N PRO A 248 14.43 -9.58 -4.41
CA PRO A 248 15.40 -10.42 -3.72
C PRO A 248 14.81 -11.77 -3.31
N ARG A 249 15.52 -12.86 -3.66
CA ARG A 249 15.18 -14.26 -3.32
C ARG A 249 16.17 -14.90 -2.34
N SER A 250 17.34 -14.29 -2.19
CA SER A 250 18.44 -14.82 -1.39
C SER A 250 19.19 -13.69 -0.68
N VAL A 251 19.99 -14.06 0.33
CA VAL A 251 20.79 -13.10 1.11
C VAL A 251 21.80 -12.33 0.25
N PRO A 252 22.53 -12.94 -0.70
CA PRO A 252 23.41 -12.18 -1.61
C PRO A 252 22.68 -11.09 -2.40
N GLU A 253 21.42 -11.33 -2.79
CA GLU A 253 20.59 -10.39 -3.54
C GLU A 253 20.07 -9.20 -2.70
N LEU A 254 20.34 -9.18 -1.40
CA LEU A 254 20.01 -8.03 -0.53
C LEU A 254 20.98 -6.86 -0.70
N ARG A 255 22.17 -7.11 -1.28
CA ARG A 255 23.25 -6.12 -1.37
C ARG A 255 23.13 -5.31 -2.66
N VAL A 256 22.06 -4.51 -2.73
CA VAL A 256 21.67 -3.74 -3.92
C VAL A 256 21.46 -2.27 -3.58
N ASP A 257 21.84 -1.39 -4.52
CA ASP A 257 21.86 0.06 -4.32
C ASP A 257 20.51 0.62 -3.87
N TRP A 258 19.41 0.20 -4.51
CA TRP A 258 18.08 0.71 -4.17
C TRP A 258 17.70 0.40 -2.71
N LEU A 259 18.07 -0.79 -2.21
CA LEU A 259 17.77 -1.18 -0.84
C LEU A 259 18.68 -0.42 0.14
N GLN A 260 19.96 -0.27 -0.17
CA GLN A 260 20.89 0.55 0.61
C GLN A 260 20.41 2.00 0.72
N ILE A 261 19.97 2.60 -0.38
CA ILE A 261 19.42 3.97 -0.41
C ILE A 261 18.19 4.10 0.48
N MET A 262 17.27 3.13 0.45
CA MET A 262 16.07 3.15 1.30
C MET A 262 16.40 3.10 2.79
N LEU A 263 17.46 2.38 3.17
CA LEU A 263 17.88 2.18 4.56
C LEU A 263 18.86 3.26 5.07
N ALA A 264 19.50 4.00 4.17
CA ALA A 264 20.52 4.99 4.50
C ALA A 264 20.00 6.14 5.38
N ASN A 265 20.93 6.73 6.15
CA ASN A 265 20.71 7.91 7.00
C ASN A 265 19.53 7.74 7.97
N ASP A 266 19.47 6.60 8.66
CA ASP A 266 18.31 6.22 9.50
C ASP A 266 17.02 6.34 8.68
N PHE A 267 16.97 5.60 7.56
CA PHE A 267 15.78 5.42 6.72
C PHE A 267 15.13 6.72 6.22
N LYS A 268 15.91 7.81 6.12
CA LYS A 268 15.42 9.14 5.76
C LYS A 268 14.65 9.15 4.44
N PHE A 269 15.15 8.43 3.43
CA PHE A 269 14.50 8.35 2.12
C PHE A 269 13.17 7.58 2.19
N LEU A 270 13.15 6.45 2.89
CA LEU A 270 11.93 5.67 3.11
C LEU A 270 10.86 6.46 3.86
N ARG A 271 11.26 7.24 4.88
CA ARG A 271 10.35 8.15 5.59
C ARG A 271 9.78 9.21 4.65
N GLY A 272 10.57 9.75 3.73
CA GLY A 272 10.10 10.67 2.69
C GLY A 272 9.01 10.04 1.83
N ILE A 273 9.25 8.84 1.30
CA ILE A 273 8.28 8.08 0.50
C ILE A 273 6.96 7.87 1.27
N LEU A 274 7.05 7.50 2.55
CA LEU A 274 5.88 7.32 3.40
C LEU A 274 5.08 8.63 3.55
N LEU A 275 5.75 9.74 3.88
CA LEU A 275 5.09 11.03 4.07
C LEU A 275 4.43 11.53 2.79
N ASP A 276 5.06 11.31 1.64
CA ASP A 276 4.49 11.66 0.33
C ASP A 276 3.24 10.83 0.06
N ALA A 277 3.28 9.51 0.30
CA ALA A 277 2.12 8.63 0.15
C ALA A 277 0.97 8.98 1.10
N GLU A 278 1.26 9.29 2.37
CA GLU A 278 0.25 9.77 3.32
C GLU A 278 -0.38 11.10 2.87
N GLY A 279 0.44 12.05 2.41
CA GLY A 279 -0.02 13.33 1.90
C GLY A 279 -0.92 13.19 0.68
N GLU A 280 -0.58 12.27 -0.22
CA GLU A 280 -1.38 11.94 -1.40
C GLU A 280 -2.71 11.31 -1.03
N LEU A 281 -2.72 10.28 -0.16
CA LEU A 281 -3.97 9.68 0.33
C LEU A 281 -4.88 10.73 0.94
N ARG A 282 -4.38 11.56 1.87
CA ARG A 282 -5.19 12.61 2.50
C ARG A 282 -5.70 13.60 1.46
N THR A 283 -4.92 13.94 0.44
CA THR A 283 -5.35 14.84 -0.63
C THR A 283 -6.48 14.22 -1.45
N LEU A 284 -6.36 12.95 -1.84
CA LEU A 284 -7.35 12.23 -2.62
C LEU A 284 -8.66 12.05 -1.82
N GLU A 285 -8.57 11.63 -0.56
CA GLU A 285 -9.72 11.48 0.34
C GLU A 285 -10.40 12.80 0.63
N ASN A 286 -9.66 13.90 0.78
CA ASN A 286 -10.26 15.22 1.00
C ASN A 286 -11.08 15.68 -0.20
N LYS A 287 -10.62 15.37 -1.43
CA LYS A 287 -11.32 15.71 -2.68
C LYS A 287 -12.59 14.91 -2.89
N THR A 288 -12.62 13.64 -2.50
CA THR A 288 -13.78 12.74 -2.74
C THR A 288 -14.68 12.55 -1.53
N GLY A 289 -14.16 12.73 -0.31
CA GLY A 289 -14.80 12.34 0.93
C GLY A 289 -14.82 10.83 1.18
N LEU A 290 -14.10 10.04 0.37
CA LEU A 290 -14.09 8.58 0.46
C LEU A 290 -12.80 8.10 1.10
N SER A 291 -12.90 7.53 2.30
CA SER A 291 -11.78 6.85 2.95
C SER A 291 -12.05 5.35 3.11
N VAL A 292 -11.19 4.54 2.51
CA VAL A 292 -11.11 3.08 2.71
C VAL A 292 -9.80 2.67 3.39
N PHE A 293 -8.97 3.65 3.75
CA PHE A 293 -7.73 3.43 4.47
C PHE A 293 -7.97 3.55 5.98
N ASP A 294 -7.50 2.56 6.74
CA ASP A 294 -7.60 2.57 8.20
C ASP A 294 -6.50 3.44 8.79
N TRP A 295 -6.75 4.76 8.84
CA TRP A 295 -5.84 5.73 9.44
C TRP A 295 -5.56 5.45 10.91
N ALA A 296 -6.52 4.92 11.67
CA ALA A 296 -6.34 4.66 13.09
C ALA A 296 -5.33 3.52 13.32
N ALA A 297 -5.49 2.41 12.58
CA ALA A 297 -4.55 1.30 12.62
C ALA A 297 -3.17 1.66 12.04
N HIS A 298 -3.13 2.54 11.03
CA HIS A 298 -1.88 3.04 10.47
C HIS A 298 -1.14 3.94 11.46
N GLU A 299 -1.81 4.95 12.01
CA GLU A 299 -1.21 5.90 12.96
C GLU A 299 -0.74 5.17 14.22
N SER A 300 -1.48 4.18 14.74
CA SER A 300 -1.05 3.41 15.92
C SER A 300 0.22 2.59 15.67
N LYS A 301 0.43 2.11 14.44
CA LYS A 301 1.61 1.33 14.05
C LYS A 301 2.83 2.20 13.80
N ILE A 302 2.64 3.42 13.29
CA ILE A 302 3.75 4.33 12.98
C ILE A 302 4.12 5.23 14.17
N LEU A 303 3.15 5.59 15.03
CA LEU A 303 3.40 6.34 16.26
C LEU A 303 4.21 5.48 17.24
N GLY A 304 5.53 5.64 17.22
CA GLY A 304 6.47 4.93 18.10
C GLY A 304 7.59 4.21 17.34
N VAL A 305 7.48 4.09 16.02
CA VAL A 305 8.58 3.58 15.20
C VAL A 305 9.49 4.75 14.81
N LYS A 306 10.74 4.71 15.29
CA LYS A 306 11.81 5.53 14.71
C LYS A 306 12.13 4.92 13.35
N LEU A 307 11.44 5.36 12.30
CA LEU A 307 11.91 5.22 10.92
C LEU A 307 12.93 6.29 10.64
#